data_AF-A0A7C7LLB6-F1
#
_entry.id   AF-A0A7C7LLB6-F1
#
_cell.length_a   1.000
_cell.length_b   1.000
_cell.length_c   1.000
_cell.angle_alpha   90.00
_cell.angle_beta   90.00
_cell.angle_gamma   90.00
#
_symmetry.space_group_name_H-M   'P 1'
#
loop_
_entity.id
_entity.type
_entity.pdbx_description
1 polymer ?
#
loop_
_entity_poly.entity_id
_entity_poly.type
_entity_poly.pdbx_seq_one_letter_code
_entity_poly.pdbx_strand_id
1 'polypeptide(L)'
;MNHRGKMLKNKHGSKPNVIWIMADDMGYGDLACQNPDSKIPTPNLDRLATQGIRFTDAHSPSAVCTPTRYGVLTGRYCWRSRLKRGVLGSFDQTLIEDGRLTVPALLKEHNYHTACVGKWHLGWNWKKADGTLAQPKG
;
A
#
# COMPACT_ATOMS: atom_id res chain seq x y z
N MET A 1 53.25 0.66 9.61
CA MET A 1 52.39 1.42 8.67
C MET A 1 50.94 1.23 9.10
N ASN A 2 50.34 2.26 9.70
CA ASN A 2 48.96 2.23 10.20
C ASN A 2 47.98 2.42 9.04
N HIS A 3 47.30 1.36 8.62
CA HIS A 3 46.09 1.46 7.79
C HIS A 3 44.86 1.35 8.69
N ARG A 4 44.58 2.43 9.45
CA ARG A 4 43.24 2.63 9.99
C ARG A 4 42.34 2.95 8.80
N GLY A 5 41.60 1.95 8.33
CA GLY A 5 40.52 2.11 7.38
C GLY A 5 39.62 3.25 7.84
N LYS A 6 39.48 4.28 7.01
CA LYS A 6 38.46 5.31 7.15
C LYS A 6 37.11 4.57 7.17
N MET A 7 36.53 4.38 8.35
CA MET A 7 35.11 4.05 8.45
C MET A 7 34.36 5.15 7.69
N LEU A 8 33.69 4.76 6.62
CA LEU A 8 32.72 5.61 5.94
C LEU A 8 31.65 5.95 6.98
N LYS A 9 31.66 7.19 7.48
CA LYS A 9 30.53 7.72 8.26
C LYS A 9 29.31 7.66 7.36
N ASN A 10 28.40 6.73 7.64
CA ASN A 10 27.08 6.73 7.04
C ASN A 10 26.45 8.11 7.27
N LYS A 11 26.22 8.86 6.19
CA LYS A 11 25.50 10.15 6.19
C LYS A 11 24.00 10.01 6.50
N HIS A 12 23.56 8.90 7.08
CA HIS A 12 22.15 8.63 7.38
C HIS A 12 21.77 9.22 8.75
N GLY A 13 21.95 10.53 8.92
CA GLY A 13 21.48 11.27 10.10
C GLY A 13 20.00 11.66 10.02
N SER A 14 19.36 11.50 8.86
CA SER A 14 17.95 11.83 8.64
C SER A 14 17.15 10.60 8.23
N LYS A 15 15.97 10.44 8.82
CA LYS A 15 14.99 9.41 8.45
C LYS A 15 14.56 9.62 6.98
N PRO A 16 14.49 8.57 6.14
CA PRO A 16 14.10 8.73 4.73
C PRO A 16 12.61 9.01 4.61
N ASN A 17 12.18 9.74 3.58
CA ASN A 17 10.76 9.83 3.22
C ASN A 17 10.32 8.52 2.54
N VAL A 18 9.18 7.99 2.96
CA VAL A 18 8.60 6.75 2.39
C VAL A 18 7.37 7.13 1.57
N ILE A 19 7.40 6.84 0.27
CA ILE A 19 6.28 7.06 -0.65
C ILE A 19 5.83 5.72 -1.19
N TRP A 20 4.57 5.37 -0.95
CA TRP A 20 3.95 4.15 -1.45
C TRP A 20 2.94 4.49 -2.55
N ILE A 21 3.18 3.98 -3.76
CA ILE A 21 2.29 4.17 -4.91
C ILE A 21 1.63 2.82 -5.23
N MET A 22 0.31 2.80 -5.27
CA MET A 22 -0.48 1.62 -5.61
C MET A 22 -1.45 1.95 -6.74
N ALA A 23 -1.18 1.42 -7.93
CA ALA A 23 -2.12 1.44 -9.03
C ALA A 23 -3.30 0.48 -8.74
N ASP A 24 -4.46 0.78 -9.33
CA ASP A 24 -5.66 -0.03 -9.23
C ASP A 24 -5.87 -0.72 -10.57
N ASP A 25 -6.14 -2.03 -10.55
CA ASP A 25 -6.38 -2.89 -11.72
C ASP A 25 -5.30 -2.85 -12.82
N MET A 26 -4.03 -2.59 -12.45
CA MET A 26 -2.87 -2.68 -13.35
C MET A 26 -2.41 -4.13 -13.52
N GLY A 27 -2.35 -4.58 -14.77
CA GLY A 27 -1.85 -5.89 -15.15
C GLY A 27 -0.32 -5.95 -15.20
N TYR A 28 0.23 -7.15 -15.06
CA TYR A 28 1.69 -7.38 -15.11
C TYR A 28 2.32 -6.91 -16.43
N GLY A 29 1.60 -7.08 -17.55
CA GLY A 29 2.07 -6.73 -18.89
C GLY A 29 1.75 -5.30 -19.36
N ASP A 30 1.22 -4.44 -18.48
CA ASP A 30 0.85 -3.07 -18.86
C ASP A 30 2.08 -2.16 -18.99
N LEU A 31 3.15 -2.43 -18.23
CA LEU A 31 4.37 -1.62 -18.25
C LEU A 31 5.33 -2.10 -19.35
N ALA A 32 5.94 -1.17 -20.09
CA ALA A 32 6.88 -1.52 -21.15
C ALA A 32 8.12 -2.24 -20.59
N CYS A 33 8.54 -1.90 -19.36
CA CYS A 33 9.61 -2.60 -18.66
C CYS A 33 9.30 -4.06 -18.26
N GLN A 34 8.04 -4.51 -18.37
CA GLN A 34 7.63 -5.91 -18.17
C GLN A 34 7.17 -6.59 -19.45
N ASN A 35 6.65 -5.84 -20.41
CA ASN A 35 6.18 -6.31 -21.70
C ASN A 35 6.64 -5.33 -22.80
N PRO A 36 7.68 -5.67 -23.59
CA PRO A 36 8.16 -4.81 -24.69
C PRO A 36 7.09 -4.48 -25.74
N ASP A 37 6.06 -5.32 -25.87
CA ASP A 37 4.94 -5.12 -26.80
C ASP A 37 3.76 -4.35 -26.16
N SER A 38 3.94 -3.79 -24.94
CA SER A 38 2.90 -2.98 -24.30
C SER A 38 2.56 -1.76 -25.17
N LYS A 39 1.26 -1.52 -25.32
CA LYS A 39 0.73 -0.37 -26.06
C LYS A 39 0.56 0.88 -25.19
N ILE A 40 0.82 0.78 -23.89
CA ILE A 40 0.58 1.85 -22.92
C ILE A 40 1.90 2.59 -22.66
N PRO A 41 2.02 3.87 -23.02
CA PRO A 41 3.23 4.64 -22.74
C PRO A 41 3.35 4.91 -21.24
N THR A 42 4.38 4.34 -20.59
CA THR A 42 4.61 4.48 -19.13
C THR A 42 6.01 5.03 -18.79
N PRO A 43 6.48 6.11 -19.45
CA PRO A 43 7.88 6.55 -19.41
C PRO A 43 8.41 6.87 -18.00
N ASN A 44 7.55 7.37 -17.10
CA ASN A 44 7.95 7.65 -15.72
C ASN A 44 8.13 6.38 -14.88
N LEU A 45 7.30 5.36 -15.10
CA LEU A 45 7.41 4.08 -14.39
C LEU A 45 8.58 3.25 -14.95
N ASP A 46 8.79 3.28 -16.26
CA ASP A 46 9.95 2.63 -16.90
C ASP A 46 11.26 3.27 -16.44
N ARG A 47 11.31 4.60 -16.32
CA ARG A 47 12.47 5.28 -15.74
C ARG A 47 12.68 4.90 -14.27
N LEU A 48 11.62 4.80 -13.48
CA LEU A 48 11.75 4.36 -12.08
C LEU A 48 12.30 2.92 -12.00
N ALA A 49 11.86 2.03 -12.89
CA ALA A 49 12.31 0.66 -12.95
C ALA A 49 13.81 0.52 -13.31
N THR A 50 14.36 1.42 -14.13
CA THR A 50 15.80 1.42 -14.48
C THR A 50 16.69 2.04 -13.40
N GLN A 51 16.11 2.85 -12.51
CA GLN A 51 16.83 3.56 -11.44
C GLN A 51 16.73 2.87 -10.08
N GLY A 52 16.06 1.72 -10.00
CA GLY A 52 15.77 1.03 -8.75
C GLY A 52 15.77 -0.49 -8.89
N ILE A 53 15.16 -1.14 -7.90
CA ILE A 53 14.95 -2.58 -7.90
C ILE A 53 13.59 -2.86 -8.53
N ARG A 54 13.57 -3.77 -9.51
CA ARG A 54 12.35 -4.28 -10.14
C ARG A 54 12.18 -5.76 -9.80
N PHE A 55 10.98 -6.11 -9.34
CA PHE A 55 10.58 -7.49 -9.12
C PHE A 55 9.89 -8.04 -10.37
N THR A 56 10.29 -9.22 -10.83
CA THR A 56 9.64 -9.96 -11.92
C THR A 56 8.64 -11.00 -11.40
N ASP A 57 8.63 -11.22 -10.09
CA ASP A 57 7.73 -12.16 -9.42
C ASP A 57 7.27 -11.57 -8.09
N ALA A 58 6.25 -10.72 -8.16
CA ALA A 58 5.62 -10.07 -7.01
C ALA A 58 4.12 -10.38 -7.04
N HIS A 59 3.57 -10.76 -5.88
CA HIS A 59 2.18 -11.22 -5.79
C HIS A 59 1.35 -10.32 -4.89
N SER A 60 0.08 -10.12 -5.26
CA SER A 60 -0.94 -9.61 -4.35
C SER A 60 -1.50 -10.76 -3.50
N PRO A 61 -1.96 -10.50 -2.27
CA PRO A 61 -2.60 -11.53 -1.44
C PRO A 61 -3.99 -11.93 -1.97
N SER A 62 -4.54 -11.19 -2.94
CA SER A 62 -5.82 -11.44 -3.58
C SER A 62 -5.93 -10.71 -4.92
N ALA A 63 -6.80 -11.19 -5.81
CA ALA A 63 -7.08 -10.55 -7.10
C ALA A 63 -8.07 -9.37 -7.03
N VAL A 64 -8.52 -8.94 -5.84
CA VAL A 64 -9.49 -7.84 -5.68
C VAL A 64 -9.03 -6.78 -4.67
N CYS A 65 -9.56 -5.55 -4.80
CA CYS A 65 -8.99 -4.34 -4.20
C CYS A 65 -8.93 -4.37 -2.65
N THR A 66 -10.06 -4.59 -1.97
CA THR A 66 -10.15 -4.56 -0.51
C THR A 66 -9.16 -5.51 0.20
N PRO A 67 -9.12 -6.83 -0.09
CA PRO A 67 -8.18 -7.74 0.56
C PRO A 67 -6.72 -7.40 0.28
N THR A 68 -6.38 -6.92 -0.93
CA THR A 68 -5.03 -6.44 -1.26
C THR A 68 -4.64 -5.24 -0.40
N ARG A 69 -5.50 -4.23 -0.31
CA ARG A 69 -5.27 -3.03 0.52
C ARG A 69 -5.17 -3.36 2.00
N TYR A 70 -5.95 -4.33 2.49
CA TYR A 70 -5.86 -4.81 3.88
C TYR A 70 -4.49 -5.43 4.14
N GLY A 71 -4.02 -6.30 3.24
CA GLY A 71 -2.71 -6.94 3.37
C GLY A 71 -1.57 -5.93 3.38
N VAL A 72 -1.59 -4.96 2.48
CA VAL A 72 -0.56 -3.91 2.41
C VAL A 72 -0.51 -3.06 3.67
N LEU A 73 -1.65 -2.62 4.20
CA LEU A 73 -1.64 -1.74 5.37
C LEU A 73 -1.37 -2.46 6.69
N THR A 74 -1.76 -3.72 6.81
CA THR A 74 -1.68 -4.47 8.09
C THR A 74 -0.51 -5.45 8.15
N GLY A 75 0.11 -5.79 7.02
CA GLY A 75 1.09 -6.88 6.93
C GLY A 75 0.51 -8.27 7.19
N ARG A 76 -0.82 -8.42 7.15
CA ARG A 76 -1.51 -9.69 7.44
C ARG A 76 -2.21 -10.24 6.21
N TYR A 77 -2.20 -11.55 6.06
CA TYR A 77 -3.04 -12.22 5.08
C TYR A 77 -4.52 -11.84 5.24
N CYS A 78 -5.17 -11.54 4.12
CA CYS A 78 -6.52 -10.99 4.08
C CYS A 78 -7.59 -11.92 4.65
N TRP A 79 -7.39 -13.24 4.62
CA TRP A 79 -8.31 -14.22 5.22
C TRP A 79 -8.41 -14.12 6.75
N ARG A 80 -7.47 -13.43 7.39
CA ARG A 80 -7.53 -13.09 8.82
C ARG A 80 -8.48 -11.94 9.14
N SER A 81 -8.93 -11.18 8.13
CA SER A 81 -9.97 -10.16 8.29
C SER A 81 -11.36 -10.81 8.40
N ARG A 82 -12.38 -10.03 8.77
CA ARG A 82 -13.78 -10.49 8.76
C ARG A 82 -14.36 -10.71 7.36
N LEU A 83 -13.81 -10.07 6.32
CA LEU A 83 -14.31 -10.20 4.95
C LEU A 83 -13.75 -11.48 4.31
N LYS A 84 -14.62 -12.43 4.01
CA LYS A 84 -14.21 -13.75 3.48
C LYS A 84 -14.23 -13.85 1.95
N ARG A 85 -15.00 -13.00 1.28
CA ARG A 85 -15.16 -12.97 -0.18
C ARG A 85 -15.51 -11.56 -0.64
N GLY A 86 -15.15 -11.23 -1.88
CA GLY A 86 -15.53 -9.98 -2.53
C GLY A 86 -14.76 -8.75 -2.01
N VAL A 87 -15.38 -7.59 -2.19
CA VAL A 87 -14.89 -6.28 -1.78
C VAL A 87 -15.93 -5.58 -0.93
N LEU A 88 -15.50 -4.57 -0.15
CA LEU A 88 -16.45 -3.75 0.59
C LEU A 88 -17.26 -2.83 -0.32
N GLY A 89 -18.54 -2.66 0.02
CA GLY A 89 -19.43 -1.65 -0.54
C GLY A 89 -19.25 -0.28 0.11
N SER A 90 -19.97 0.72 -0.43
CA SER A 90 -19.80 2.14 -0.05
C SER A 90 -20.10 2.44 1.42
N PHE A 91 -21.06 1.72 2.02
CA PHE A 91 -21.52 1.93 3.39
C PHE A 91 -21.06 0.85 4.36
N ASP A 92 -20.16 -0.02 3.91
CA ASP A 92 -19.60 -1.04 4.78
C ASP A 92 -18.69 -0.40 5.83
N GLN A 93 -18.81 -0.89 7.05
CA GLN A 93 -17.98 -0.50 8.17
C GLN A 93 -16.50 -0.78 7.88
N THR A 94 -15.61 -0.13 8.64
CA THR A 94 -14.16 -0.38 8.55
C THR A 94 -13.85 -1.89 8.62
N LEU A 95 -12.91 -2.33 7.77
CA LEU A 95 -12.41 -3.70 7.78
C LEU A 95 -11.26 -3.87 8.78
N ILE A 96 -10.46 -2.83 8.97
CA ILE A 96 -9.34 -2.84 9.90
C ILE A 96 -9.91 -2.73 11.32
N GLU A 97 -9.57 -3.70 12.17
CA GLU A 97 -10.06 -3.77 13.54
C GLU A 97 -9.47 -2.64 14.40
N ASP A 98 -10.22 -2.19 15.40
CA ASP A 98 -9.71 -1.20 16.36
C ASP A 98 -8.43 -1.73 17.04
N GLY A 99 -7.42 -0.86 17.17
CA GLY A 99 -6.11 -1.23 17.71
C GLY A 99 -5.22 -2.06 16.78
N ARG A 100 -5.67 -2.42 15.56
CA ARG A 100 -4.80 -3.08 14.58
C ARG A 100 -3.69 -2.12 14.15
N LEU A 101 -2.45 -2.47 14.45
CA LEU A 101 -1.29 -1.75 13.94
C LEU A 101 -1.28 -1.78 12.40
N THR A 102 -1.05 -0.61 11.82
CA THR A 102 -0.91 -0.42 10.37
C THR A 102 0.43 0.21 10.05
N VAL A 103 0.92 0.07 8.82
CA VAL A 103 2.15 0.73 8.34
C VAL A 103 2.18 2.23 8.69
N PRO A 104 1.14 3.05 8.40
CA PRO A 104 1.16 4.47 8.81
C PRO A 104 1.13 4.66 10.33
N ALA A 105 0.45 3.82 11.10
CA ALA A 105 0.47 3.93 12.57
C ALA A 105 1.87 3.66 13.13
N LEU A 106 2.54 2.61 12.65
CA LEU A 106 3.94 2.30 12.98
C LEU A 106 4.87 3.47 12.61
N LEU A 107 4.73 4.04 11.41
CA LEU A 107 5.55 5.18 11.00
C LEU A 107 5.32 6.40 11.90
N LYS A 108 4.06 6.68 12.31
CA LYS A 108 3.76 7.76 13.27
C LYS A 108 4.44 7.57 14.62
N GLU A 109 4.49 6.34 15.16
CA GLU A 109 5.24 6.02 16.40
C GLU A 109 6.73 6.39 16.28
N HIS A 110 7.26 6.40 15.06
CA HIS A 110 8.62 6.82 14.75
C HIS A 110 8.73 8.26 14.23
N ASN A 111 7.79 9.14 14.57
CA ASN A 111 7.75 10.57 14.22
C ASN A 111 7.73 10.86 12.71
N TYR A 112 7.07 10.02 11.92
CA TYR A 112 6.75 10.34 10.54
C TYR A 112 5.41 11.08 10.44
N HIS A 113 5.34 12.03 9.51
CA HIS A 113 4.06 12.51 9.02
C HIS A 113 3.52 11.52 7.98
N THR A 114 2.26 11.10 8.14
CA THR A 114 1.63 10.12 7.23
C THR A 114 0.37 10.71 6.63
N ALA A 115 0.21 10.54 5.32
CA ALA A 115 -0.99 10.93 4.60
C ALA A 115 -1.39 9.81 3.62
N CYS A 116 -2.66 9.78 3.24
CA CYS A 116 -3.19 8.91 2.20
C CYS A 116 -4.00 9.75 1.22
N VAL A 117 -3.77 9.55 -0.07
CA VAL A 117 -4.47 10.26 -1.15
C VAL A 117 -4.97 9.22 -2.14
N GLY A 118 -6.24 9.33 -2.54
CA GLY A 118 -6.87 8.42 -3.50
C GLY A 118 -7.73 7.34 -2.84
N LYS A 119 -7.77 6.15 -3.46
CA LYS A 119 -8.71 5.08 -3.11
C LYS A 119 -8.35 4.41 -1.77
N TRP A 120 -9.30 4.41 -0.83
CA TRP A 120 -9.17 3.72 0.46
C TRP A 120 -9.65 2.26 0.40
N HIS A 121 -10.95 2.07 0.09
CA HIS A 121 -11.61 0.75 -0.11
C HIS A 121 -11.47 -0.28 1.02
N LEU A 122 -11.32 0.20 2.27
CA LEU A 122 -11.29 -0.61 3.49
C LEU A 122 -12.44 -0.30 4.44
N GLY A 123 -13.54 0.21 3.88
CA GLY A 123 -14.75 0.59 4.61
C GLY A 123 -14.59 1.89 5.38
N TRP A 124 -15.72 2.39 5.87
CA TRP A 124 -15.78 3.59 6.68
C TRP A 124 -17.00 3.55 7.60
N ASN A 125 -16.84 4.04 8.82
CA ASN A 125 -17.93 4.10 9.78
C ASN A 125 -18.76 5.37 9.54
N TRP A 126 -19.43 5.43 8.38
CA TRP A 126 -20.29 6.55 8.01
C TRP A 126 -21.41 6.75 9.03
N LYS A 127 -21.60 7.99 9.48
CA LYS A 127 -22.73 8.37 10.32
C LYS A 127 -23.80 9.01 9.45
N LYS A 128 -25.05 8.60 9.66
CA LYS A 128 -26.23 9.28 9.14
C LYS A 128 -26.46 10.60 9.89
N ALA A 129 -27.36 11.43 9.38
CA ALA A 129 -27.74 12.69 10.03
C ALA A 129 -28.31 12.49 11.45
N ASP A 130 -28.94 11.34 11.70
CA ASP A 130 -29.45 10.92 13.01
C ASP A 130 -28.37 10.39 13.98
N GLY A 131 -27.09 10.40 13.57
CA GLY A 131 -25.96 9.95 14.36
C GLY A 131 -25.73 8.43 14.35
N THR A 132 -26.65 7.63 13.81
CA THR A 132 -26.49 6.17 13.72
C THR A 132 -25.60 5.78 12.54
N LEU A 133 -24.98 4.60 12.61
CA LEU A 133 -24.10 4.11 11.54
C LEU A 133 -24.91 3.73 10.29
N ALA A 134 -24.37 4.09 9.13
CA ALA A 134 -24.84 3.53 7.87
C ALA A 134 -24.62 2.00 7.88
N GLN A 135 -25.58 1.28 7.30
CA GLN A 135 -25.52 -0.17 7.18
C GLN A 135 -25.20 -0.55 5.73
N PRO A 136 -24.51 -1.68 5.51
CA PRO A 136 -24.40 -2.30 4.19
C PRO A 136 -25.78 -2.45 3.56
N LYS A 137 -25.88 -2.24 2.25
CA LYS A 137 -27.02 -2.80 1.52
C LYS A 137 -26.79 -4.31 1.46
N GLY A 138 -27.76 -5.07 1.98
CA GLY A 138 -27.71 -6.54 2.02
C GLY A 138 -27.53 -7.18 0.65
#